data_AF-A0A4Q3KQ74-F1
#
_entry.id   AF-A0A4Q3KQ74-F1
#
_cell.length_a   1.000
_cell.length_b   1.000
_cell.length_c   1.000
_cell.angle_alpha   90.00
_cell.angle_beta   90.00
_cell.angle_gamma   90.00
#
_symmetry.space_group_name_H-M   'P 1'
#
loop_
_entity.id
_entity.type
_entity.pdbx_description
1 polymer ?
#
loop_
_entity_poly.entity_id
_entity_poly.type
_entity_poly.pdbx_seq_one_letter_code
_entity_poly.pdbx_strand_id
1 'polypeptide(L)'
;MNTLPLVIYGNGQMARMLHEFVRHDFDVAAFTVDASVIGEPMLDGKPVRAFETLEQSHPPGSCQMIMAVGHVQMNRLRAARFLEAKARGYAFTNYIHP
;
A
#
# COMPACT_ATOMS: atom_id res chain seq x y z
N MET A 1 -11.98 -5.09 -17.25
CA MET A 1 -11.95 -3.67 -16.83
C MET A 1 -10.54 -3.42 -16.34
N ASN A 2 -9.78 -2.47 -16.92
CA ASN A 2 -8.47 -2.13 -16.37
C ASN A 2 -8.68 -1.46 -15.01
N THR A 3 -8.44 -2.21 -13.95
CA THR A 3 -8.34 -1.68 -12.59
C THR A 3 -7.10 -0.79 -12.50
N LEU A 4 -7.21 0.33 -11.77
CA LEU A 4 -6.04 1.16 -11.49
C LEU A 4 -4.99 0.32 -10.75
N PRO A 5 -3.68 0.56 -10.98
CA PRO A 5 -2.63 -0.11 -10.25
C PRO A 5 -2.80 0.06 -8.73
N LEU A 6 -2.40 -0.97 -7.99
CA LEU A 6 -2.55 -1.03 -6.55
C LEU A 6 -1.23 -0.75 -5.83
N VAL A 7 -1.26 0.16 -4.86
CA VAL A 7 -0.18 0.38 -3.90
C VAL A 7 -0.59 -0.19 -2.55
N ILE A 8 0.25 -1.06 -1.99
CA ILE A 8 0.02 -1.68 -0.68
C ILE A 8 0.75 -0.87 0.39
N TYR A 9 0.03 -0.33 1.37
CA TYR A 9 0.64 0.30 2.54
C TYR A 9 1.05 -0.76 3.57
N GLY A 10 2.34 -1.02 3.68
CA GLY A 10 2.92 -2.02 4.59
C GLY A 10 4.13 -2.72 3.97
N ASN A 11 5.07 -3.17 4.80
CA ASN A 11 6.25 -3.92 4.36
C ASN A 11 6.50 -5.21 5.18
N GLY A 12 5.56 -5.58 6.07
CA GLY A 12 5.65 -6.76 6.93
C GLY A 12 4.96 -8.00 6.35
N GLN A 13 4.84 -9.04 7.17
CA GLN A 13 4.22 -10.32 6.78
C GLN A 13 2.78 -10.16 6.26
N MET A 14 1.99 -9.25 6.85
CA MET A 14 0.63 -8.95 6.38
C MET A 14 0.62 -8.35 4.97
N ALA A 15 1.61 -7.52 4.61
CA ALA A 15 1.72 -6.95 3.29
C ALA A 15 2.09 -8.00 2.24
N ARG A 16 3.04 -8.90 2.56
CA ARG A 16 3.38 -10.05 1.70
C ARG A 16 2.19 -10.98 1.49
N MET A 17 1.50 -11.33 2.57
CA MET A 17 0.30 -12.17 2.50
C MET A 17 -0.79 -11.52 1.63
N LEU A 18 -1.07 -10.23 1.83
CA LEU A 18 -2.04 -9.53 1.01
C LEU A 18 -1.61 -9.50 -0.45
N HIS A 19 -0.33 -9.23 -0.73
CA HIS A 19 0.21 -9.23 -2.10
C HIS A 19 -0.02 -10.56 -2.81
N GLU A 20 0.25 -11.70 -2.16
CA GLU A 20 -0.03 -13.02 -2.74
C GLU A 20 -1.51 -13.22 -3.07
N PHE A 21 -2.42 -12.70 -2.24
CA PHE A 21 -3.85 -12.82 -2.53
C PHE A 21 -4.31 -11.89 -3.64
N VAL A 22 -3.84 -10.64 -3.68
CA VAL A 22 -4.38 -9.63 -4.61
C VAL A 22 -3.67 -9.61 -5.96
N ARG A 23 -2.45 -10.15 -6.08
CA ARG A 23 -1.64 -10.05 -7.32
C ARG A 23 -2.24 -10.72 -8.55
N HIS A 24 -3.24 -11.59 -8.37
CA HIS A 24 -3.98 -12.21 -9.46
C HIS A 24 -5.12 -11.33 -9.99
N ASP A 25 -5.67 -10.46 -9.15
CA ASP A 25 -6.82 -9.59 -9.47
C ASP A 25 -6.41 -8.12 -9.71
N PHE A 26 -5.25 -7.71 -9.17
CA PHE A 26 -4.74 -6.35 -9.21
C PHE A 26 -3.29 -6.31 -9.72
N ASP A 27 -2.98 -5.29 -10.53
CA ASP A 27 -1.58 -4.93 -10.82
C ASP A 27 -0.98 -4.19 -9.63
N VAL A 28 -0.25 -4.91 -8.77
CA VAL A 28 0.45 -4.31 -7.63
C VAL A 28 1.68 -3.56 -8.12
N ALA A 29 1.64 -2.23 -8.09
CA ALA A 29 2.71 -1.38 -8.59
C ALA A 29 3.86 -1.22 -7.59
N ALA A 30 3.53 -1.07 -6.31
CA ALA A 30 4.51 -0.81 -5.26
C ALA A 30 3.98 -1.17 -3.86
N PHE A 31 4.91 -1.33 -2.93
CA PHE A 31 4.64 -1.21 -1.51
C PHE A 31 5.02 0.19 -1.03
N THR A 32 4.41 0.65 0.04
CA THR A 32 4.78 1.91 0.68
C THR A 32 4.69 1.85 2.19
N VAL A 33 5.63 2.53 2.86
CA VAL A 33 5.69 2.72 4.30
C VAL A 33 6.40 4.05 4.58
N ASP A 34 6.39 4.51 5.83
CA ASP A 34 7.18 5.67 6.24
C ASP A 34 8.66 5.45 5.93
N ALA A 35 9.35 6.48 5.44
CA ALA A 35 10.76 6.39 5.05
C ALA A 35 11.65 5.81 6.17
N SER A 36 11.33 6.13 7.43
CA SER A 36 12.06 5.68 8.62
C SER A 36 11.98 4.17 8.88
N VAL A 37 11.03 3.47 8.28
CA VAL A 37 10.82 2.02 8.47
C VAL A 37 11.04 1.20 7.20
N ILE A 38 11.58 1.81 6.13
CA ILE A 38 12.04 1.07 4.95
C ILE A 38 13.32 0.31 5.33
N GLY A 39 13.21 -1.01 5.44
CA GLY A 39 14.36 -1.89 5.61
C GLY A 39 15.01 -2.27 4.28
N GLU A 40 14.20 -2.74 3.32
CA GLU A 40 14.64 -3.15 2.00
C GLU A 40 13.92 -2.33 0.90
N PRO A 41 14.59 -1.98 -0.20
CA PRO A 41 14.01 -1.19 -1.29
C PRO A 41 13.06 -2.00 -2.20
N MET A 42 13.01 -3.32 -2.02
CA MET A 42 12.20 -4.25 -2.81
C MET A 42 11.49 -5.23 -1.87
N LEU A 43 10.27 -5.60 -2.20
CA LEU A 43 9.46 -6.59 -1.50
C LEU A 43 8.70 -7.40 -2.54
N ASP A 44 8.89 -8.73 -2.53
CA ASP A 44 8.26 -9.67 -3.47
C ASP A 44 8.35 -9.22 -4.95
N GLY A 45 9.51 -8.68 -5.34
CA GLY A 45 9.77 -8.20 -6.71
C GLY A 45 9.17 -6.83 -7.05
N LYS A 46 8.53 -6.14 -6.09
CA LYS A 46 7.98 -4.80 -6.25
C LYS A 46 8.77 -3.76 -5.44
N PRO A 47 8.86 -2.49 -5.89
CA PRO A 47 9.57 -1.46 -5.15
C PRO A 47 8.85 -1.10 -3.86
N VAL A 48 9.62 -0.79 -2.82
CA VAL A 48 9.15 -0.15 -1.60
C VAL A 48 9.45 1.35 -1.68
N ARG A 49 8.41 2.18 -1.64
CA ARG A 49 8.52 3.65 -1.73
C ARG A 49 8.16 4.32 -0.42
N ALA A 50 8.86 5.41 -0.09
CA ALA A 50 8.52 6.25 1.04
C ALA A 50 7.13 6.87 0.84
N PHE A 51 6.26 6.74 1.84
CA PHE A 51 4.91 7.29 1.79
C PHE A 51 4.89 8.81 1.66
N GLU A 52 5.89 9.48 2.25
CA GLU A 52 6.07 10.92 2.24
C GLU A 52 6.29 11.48 0.82
N THR A 53 6.91 10.70 -0.06
CA THR A 53 7.24 11.11 -1.44
C THR A 53 6.51 10.28 -2.51
N LEU A 54 5.55 9.46 -2.10
CA LEU A 54 4.85 8.52 -2.99
C LEU A 54 4.24 9.22 -4.22
N GLU A 55 3.69 10.42 -4.04
CA GLU A 55 3.02 11.21 -5.09
C GLU A 55 3.93 11.54 -6.28
N GLN A 56 5.26 11.56 -6.08
CA GLN A 56 6.23 11.82 -7.14
C GLN A 56 6.29 10.69 -8.18
N SER A 57 5.93 9.47 -7.76
CA SER A 57 6.00 8.26 -8.60
C SER A 57 4.63 7.64 -8.86
N HIS A 58 3.69 7.81 -7.93
CA HIS A 58 2.35 7.25 -7.97
C HIS A 58 1.35 8.34 -7.52
N PRO A 59 1.12 9.39 -8.32
CA PRO A 59 0.24 10.49 -7.94
C PRO A 59 -1.20 10.03 -7.70
N PRO A 60 -1.98 10.75 -6.87
CA PRO A 60 -3.40 10.48 -6.69
C PRO A 60 -4.15 10.44 -8.03
N GLY A 61 -5.02 9.44 -8.21
CA GLY A 61 -5.75 9.20 -9.46
C GLY A 61 -5.03 8.29 -10.47
N SER A 62 -3.71 8.04 -10.31
CA SER A 62 -3.00 7.05 -11.13
C SER A 62 -2.93 5.66 -10.46
N CYS A 63 -3.28 5.55 -9.19
CA CYS A 63 -3.31 4.29 -8.45
C CYS A 63 -4.41 4.30 -7.37
N GLN A 64 -4.71 3.11 -6.86
CA GLN A 64 -5.51 2.89 -5.66
C GLN A 64 -4.62 2.35 -4.54
N MET A 65 -5.05 2.50 -3.29
CA MET A 65 -4.33 2.02 -2.12
C MET A 65 -5.10 0.96 -1.35
N ILE A 66 -4.36 0.07 -0.68
CA ILE A 66 -4.90 -0.85 0.33
C ILE A 66 -3.98 -0.89 1.55
N MET A 67 -4.56 -0.95 2.76
CA MET A 67 -3.81 -0.93 4.01
C MET A 67 -3.51 -2.35 4.48
N ALA A 68 -2.24 -2.71 4.62
CA ALA A 68 -1.77 -4.03 5.05
C ALA A 68 -0.91 -3.95 6.31
N VAL A 69 -1.49 -3.44 7.40
CA VAL A 69 -0.80 -3.21 8.67
C VAL A 69 -1.43 -4.03 9.81
N GLY A 70 -0.63 -4.89 10.47
CA GLY A 70 -1.06 -5.89 11.47
C GLY A 70 -1.39 -5.35 12.87
N HIS A 71 -1.74 -6.22 13.83
CA HIS A 71 -2.70 -5.87 14.89
C HIS A 71 -2.22 -5.11 16.16
N VAL A 72 -0.97 -5.21 16.63
CA VAL A 72 -0.73 -4.97 18.09
C VAL A 72 -0.31 -3.54 18.50
N GLN A 73 0.27 -2.72 17.62
CA GLN A 73 0.58 -1.30 17.91
C GLN A 73 -0.05 -0.30 16.90
N MET A 74 -0.87 -0.82 15.99
CA MET A 74 -0.95 -0.28 14.63
C MET A 74 -2.30 0.31 14.23
N ASN A 75 -3.39 0.11 14.98
CA ASN A 75 -4.69 0.66 14.55
C ASN A 75 -4.65 2.19 14.48
N ARG A 76 -3.90 2.85 15.38
CA ARG A 76 -3.67 4.30 15.29
C ARG A 76 -2.84 4.66 14.07
N LEU A 77 -1.75 3.95 13.77
CA LEU A 77 -0.93 4.23 12.59
C LEU A 77 -1.72 3.99 11.30
N ARG A 78 -2.40 2.84 11.20
CA ARG A 78 -3.26 2.48 10.07
C ARG A 78 -4.35 3.53 9.86
N ALA A 79 -5.05 3.95 10.91
CA ALA A 79 -6.05 5.00 10.81
C ALA A 79 -5.43 6.35 10.40
N ALA A 80 -4.32 6.75 11.02
CA ALA A 80 -3.63 8.00 10.70
C ALA A 80 -3.18 8.04 9.23
N ARG A 81 -2.51 6.99 8.75
CA ARG A 81 -1.99 6.90 7.39
C ARG A 81 -3.10 6.74 6.34
N PHE A 82 -4.17 6.02 6.68
CA PHE A 82 -5.37 5.98 5.85
C PHE A 82 -5.99 7.38 5.69
N LEU A 83 -6.19 8.09 6.79
CA LEU A 83 -6.78 9.44 6.77
C LEU A 83 -5.87 10.43 6.02
N GLU A 84 -4.56 10.34 6.23
CA GLU A 84 -3.58 11.18 5.55
C GLU A 84 -3.55 10.92 4.03
N ALA A 85 -3.50 9.66 3.60
CA ALA A 85 -3.55 9.34 2.18
C ALA A 85 -4.88 9.78 1.54
N LYS A 86 -5.99 9.62 2.27
CA LYS A 86 -7.30 10.14 1.82
C LYS A 86 -7.30 11.66 1.69
N ALA A 87 -6.70 12.38 2.65
CA ALA A 87 -6.55 13.83 2.59
C ALA A 87 -5.65 14.29 1.41
N ARG A 88 -4.66 13.47 1.06
CA ARG A 88 -3.81 13.65 -0.15
C ARG A 88 -4.52 13.27 -1.46
N GLY A 89 -5.74 12.72 -1.41
CA GLY A 89 -6.56 12.42 -2.59
C GLY A 89 -6.49 10.98 -3.11
N TYR A 90 -5.83 10.06 -2.40
CA TYR A 90 -5.77 8.66 -2.81
C TYR A 90 -7.12 7.96 -2.65
N ALA A 91 -7.48 7.15 -3.65
CA ALA A 91 -8.61 6.24 -3.59
C ALA A 91 -8.19 4.91 -2.94
N PHE A 92 -9.13 4.25 -2.28
CA PHE A 92 -8.88 2.98 -1.60
C PHE A 92 -9.70 1.85 -2.22
N THR A 93 -9.10 0.67 -2.25
CA THR A 93 -9.78 -0.57 -2.61
C THR A 93 -9.91 -1.49 -1.40
N ASN A 94 -10.92 -2.35 -1.44
CA ASN A 94 -11.08 -3.45 -0.51
C ASN A 94 -10.84 -4.75 -1.29
N TYR A 95 -10.20 -5.70 -0.62
CA TYR A 95 -10.07 -7.05 -1.11
C TYR A 95 -10.73 -8.00 -0.12
N ILE A 96 -11.62 -8.86 -0.61
CA ILE A 96 -12.28 -9.91 0.15
C ILE A 96 -11.92 -11.20 -0.56
N HIS A 97 -11.13 -12.05 0.11
CA HIS A 97 -10.79 -13.36 -0.43
C HIS A 97 -12.08 -14.21 -0.61
N PRO A 98 -12.21 -14.98 -1.71
CA PRO A 98 -13.32 -15.91 -1.93
C PRO A 98 -13.53 -16.93 -0.80
#